data_AF-A0A0K0DIY6-F1
#
_entry.id   AF-A0A0K0DIY6-F1
#
_cell.length_a   1.000
_cell.length_b   1.000
_cell.length_c   1.000
_cell.angle_alpha   90.00
_cell.angle_beta   90.00
_cell.angle_gamma   90.00
#
_symmetry.space_group_name_H-M   'P 1'
#
loop_
_entity.id
_entity.type
_entity.pdbx_description
1 polymer ?
#
loop_
_entity_poly.entity_id
_entity_poly.type
_entity_poly.pdbx_seq_one_letter_code
_entity_poly.pdbx_strand_id
1 'polypeptide(L)'
;MFFDTDLYGPIIHKAPAVSVLDESLACVLWYALRGIGNDFDSGEEMRSDADTYFVGSGADELFAGYARHRACFKCGGVDSVVEECEAELQRLGCRNGGRDARVATVLKKELRAPFLADNFVAWVNTLPMQTKCDLTLPRGVGEKLIVRQVLAHLGAPHNAPKQAMQFGSGYVKLQEDKTLKASACFLKHFVKKEVVEMPEEVVLAKRVIQLEW
;
A
#
# COMPACT_ATOMS: atom_id res chain seq x y z
N MET A 1 16.39 25.58 -4.92
CA MET A 1 15.34 26.13 -4.04
C MET A 1 15.39 25.33 -2.77
N PHE A 2 15.68 26.01 -1.67
CA PHE A 2 15.82 25.41 -0.34
C PHE A 2 14.45 24.92 0.13
N PHE A 3 14.40 23.68 0.63
CA PHE A 3 13.24 23.14 1.32
C PHE A 3 13.14 23.86 2.67
N ASP A 4 12.05 24.58 2.87
CA ASP A 4 11.72 25.20 4.15
C ASP A 4 11.24 24.10 5.10
N THR A 5 12.05 23.79 6.13
CA THR A 5 11.89 22.64 7.02
C THR A 5 11.02 22.93 8.25
N ASP A 6 10.45 24.13 8.36
CA ASP A 6 9.89 24.61 9.62
C ASP A 6 8.37 24.40 9.80
N LEU A 7 7.69 23.82 8.81
CA LEU A 7 6.24 23.51 8.90
C LEU A 7 5.89 22.01 9.04
N TYR A 8 6.85 21.11 8.83
CA TYR A 8 6.68 19.69 9.05
C TYR A 8 7.93 19.20 9.78
N GLY A 9 7.76 18.80 11.05
CA GLY A 9 8.85 18.25 11.85
C GLY A 9 9.63 17.18 11.07
N PRO A 10 10.92 17.01 11.36
CA PRO A 10 11.82 16.23 10.52
C PRO A 10 11.21 14.86 10.23
N ILE A 11 11.12 14.51 8.95
CA ILE A 11 10.86 13.14 8.49
C ILE A 11 12.14 12.35 8.82
N ILE A 12 12.40 12.16 10.13
CA ILE A 12 13.58 11.50 10.64
C ILE A 12 13.50 10.05 10.15
N HIS A 13 14.53 9.62 9.43
CA HIS A 13 14.84 8.23 9.14
C HIS A 13 14.67 7.37 10.42
N LYS A 14 13.48 6.81 10.61
CA LYS A 14 13.23 5.81 11.65
C LYS A 14 13.83 4.48 11.18
N ALA A 15 14.53 3.79 12.08
CA ALA A 15 15.04 2.44 11.83
C ALA A 15 13.90 1.53 11.33
N PRO A 16 14.19 0.52 10.49
CA PRO A 16 13.15 -0.38 9.98
C PRO A 16 12.34 -0.95 11.14
N ALA A 17 11.01 -0.93 11.04
CA ALA A 17 10.22 -1.80 11.88
C ALA A 17 10.59 -3.24 11.49
N VAL A 18 11.10 -4.00 12.46
CA VAL A 18 11.58 -5.37 12.25
C VAL A 18 10.47 -6.32 12.67
N SER A 19 9.39 -6.32 11.90
CA SER A 19 8.25 -7.22 12.11
C SER A 19 8.07 -8.15 10.92
N VAL A 20 7.44 -9.31 11.17
CA VAL A 20 7.04 -10.25 10.10
C VAL A 20 6.13 -9.58 9.07
N LEU A 21 5.30 -8.63 9.52
CA LEU A 21 4.44 -7.83 8.66
C LEU A 21 5.25 -6.94 7.71
N ASP A 22 6.30 -6.30 8.20
CA ASP A 22 7.16 -5.44 7.37
C ASP A 22 7.95 -6.26 6.35
N GLU A 23 8.38 -7.47 6.73
CA GLU A 23 9.03 -8.41 5.82
C GLU A 23 8.10 -8.84 4.68
N SER A 24 6.88 -9.28 4.99
CA SER A 24 5.93 -9.74 3.95
C SER A 24 5.53 -8.62 2.98
N LEU A 25 5.31 -7.40 3.48
CA LEU A 25 5.01 -6.25 2.62
C LEU A 25 6.22 -5.84 1.77
N ALA A 26 7.43 -5.85 2.34
CA ALA A 26 8.65 -5.54 1.61
C ALA A 26 8.93 -6.56 0.50
N CYS A 27 8.73 -7.86 0.77
CA CYS A 27 8.86 -8.91 -0.22
C CYS A 27 7.90 -8.69 -1.38
N VAL A 28 6.61 -8.51 -1.11
CA VAL A 28 5.60 -8.31 -2.17
C VAL A 28 5.93 -7.10 -3.03
N LEU A 29 6.30 -5.98 -2.40
CA LEU A 29 6.70 -4.79 -3.13
C LEU A 29 7.97 -5.01 -3.96
N TRP A 30 8.98 -5.69 -3.40
CA TRP A 30 10.24 -5.96 -4.12
C TRP A 30 9.97 -6.76 -5.39
N TYR A 31 9.15 -7.80 -5.29
CA TYR A 31 8.78 -8.61 -6.45
C TYR A 31 8.02 -7.80 -7.50
N ALA A 32 7.08 -6.93 -7.07
CA ALA A 32 6.36 -6.06 -7.99
C ALA A 32 7.29 -5.06 -8.71
N LEU A 33 8.23 -4.44 -7.99
CA LEU A 33 9.13 -3.41 -8.52
C LEU A 33 10.26 -3.94 -9.41
N ARG A 34 10.50 -5.26 -9.42
CA ARG A 34 11.38 -5.86 -10.45
C ARG A 34 10.81 -5.73 -11.85
N GLY A 35 9.50 -5.58 -11.98
CA GLY A 35 8.83 -5.49 -13.27
C GLY A 35 8.88 -6.78 -14.08
N ILE A 36 9.11 -7.94 -13.45
CA ILE A 36 9.16 -9.25 -14.12
C ILE A 36 8.14 -10.16 -13.44
N GLY A 37 7.28 -10.81 -14.23
CA GLY A 37 6.29 -11.77 -13.77
C GLY A 37 5.38 -12.22 -14.91
N ASN A 38 4.22 -12.78 -14.58
CA ASN A 38 3.22 -13.17 -15.58
C ASN A 38 1.98 -12.25 -15.49
N ASP A 39 1.36 -11.95 -16.63
CA ASP A 39 0.06 -11.28 -16.68
C ASP A 39 -1.00 -12.18 -16.02
N PHE A 40 -1.89 -11.56 -15.23
CA PHE A 40 -2.87 -12.33 -14.48
C PHE A 40 -3.97 -12.94 -15.35
N ASP A 41 -4.34 -12.27 -16.43
CA ASP A 41 -5.47 -12.70 -17.26
C ASP A 41 -5.03 -13.68 -18.34
N SER A 42 -3.89 -13.41 -18.98
CA SER A 42 -3.34 -14.22 -20.08
C SER A 42 -2.32 -15.28 -19.63
N GLY A 43 -1.71 -15.11 -18.46
CA GLY A 43 -0.62 -15.98 -17.99
C GLY A 43 0.70 -15.79 -18.75
N GLU A 44 0.76 -14.84 -19.69
CA GLU A 44 1.94 -14.56 -20.50
C GLU A 44 3.03 -13.88 -19.68
N GLU A 45 4.29 -14.17 -20.01
CA GLU A 45 5.42 -13.48 -19.41
C GLU A 45 5.35 -11.97 -19.70
N MET A 46 5.54 -11.20 -18.65
CA MET A 46 5.58 -9.75 -18.68
C MET A 46 6.92 -9.25 -18.13
N ARG A 47 7.49 -8.30 -18.86
CA ARG A 47 8.63 -7.52 -18.42
C ARG A 47 8.37 -6.04 -18.63
N SER A 48 8.67 -5.24 -17.61
CA SER A 48 8.64 -3.78 -17.64
C SER A 48 10.01 -3.25 -17.28
N ASP A 49 10.59 -2.45 -18.17
CA ASP A 49 11.83 -1.73 -17.92
C ASP A 49 11.57 -0.33 -17.31
N ALA A 50 10.34 -0.04 -16.86
CA ALA A 50 9.99 1.24 -16.27
C ALA A 50 10.79 1.51 -14.99
N ASP A 51 11.32 2.72 -14.84
CA ASP A 51 12.06 3.13 -13.65
C ASP A 51 11.19 3.85 -12.62
N THR A 52 10.02 4.34 -13.03
CA THR A 52 9.06 5.03 -12.18
C THR A 52 7.77 4.21 -12.05
N TYR A 53 7.29 4.03 -10.82
CA TYR A 53 6.07 3.30 -10.49
C TYR A 53 5.12 4.20 -9.71
N PHE A 54 3.83 4.09 -10.00
CA PHE A 54 2.78 4.75 -9.22
C PHE A 54 2.21 3.78 -8.19
N VAL A 55 2.11 4.24 -6.94
CA VAL A 55 1.57 3.48 -5.81
C VAL A 55 0.35 4.17 -5.23
N GLY A 56 -0.58 3.38 -4.68
CA GLY A 56 -1.82 3.87 -4.08
C GLY A 56 -1.67 4.32 -2.63
N SER A 57 -0.45 4.34 -2.11
CA SER A 57 -0.13 4.82 -0.74
C SER A 57 -0.79 6.16 -0.44
N GLY A 58 -1.43 6.27 0.73
CA GLY A 58 -2.18 7.45 1.17
C GLY A 58 -3.69 7.38 0.95
N ALA A 59 -4.17 6.56 0.01
CA ALA A 59 -5.60 6.46 -0.29
C ALA A 59 -6.41 5.98 0.93
N ASP A 60 -5.91 4.98 1.65
CA ASP A 60 -6.64 4.41 2.78
C ASP A 60 -6.68 5.34 3.99
N GLU A 61 -5.59 6.08 4.24
CA GLU A 61 -5.49 7.08 5.31
C GLU A 61 -6.38 8.29 5.01
N LEU A 62 -6.41 8.77 3.76
CA LEU A 62 -7.18 9.95 3.37
C LEU A 62 -8.68 9.68 3.25
N PHE A 63 -9.09 8.49 2.80
CA PHE A 63 -10.48 8.19 2.46
C PHE A 63 -11.09 7.03 3.27
N ALA A 64 -10.58 6.82 4.48
CA ALA A 64 -11.06 5.83 5.43
C ALA A 64 -11.11 4.38 4.89
N GLY A 65 -10.04 3.92 4.24
CA GLY A 65 -9.98 2.62 3.56
C GLY A 65 -9.75 1.38 4.43
N TYR A 66 -9.21 1.53 5.64
CA TYR A 66 -8.91 0.39 6.51
C TYR A 66 -10.12 -0.12 7.29
N ALA A 67 -10.17 -1.43 7.53
CA ALA A 67 -11.20 -2.06 8.38
C ALA A 67 -11.25 -1.49 9.81
N ARG A 68 -10.12 -0.97 10.33
CA ARG A 68 -10.07 -0.32 11.65
C ARG A 68 -10.88 0.98 11.69
N HIS A 69 -10.97 1.73 10.59
CA HIS A 69 -11.77 2.95 10.54
C HIS A 69 -13.26 2.64 10.74
N ARG A 70 -13.72 1.51 10.19
CA ARG A 70 -15.07 1.01 10.45
C ARG A 70 -15.27 0.58 11.90
N ALA A 71 -14.26 0.02 12.55
CA ALA A 71 -14.32 -0.26 13.98
C ALA A 71 -14.43 1.04 14.80
N CYS A 72 -13.61 2.06 14.50
CA CYS A 72 -13.69 3.37 15.13
C CYS A 72 -15.06 4.02 14.91
N PHE A 73 -15.60 3.95 13.70
CA PHE A 73 -16.94 4.46 13.38
C PHE A 73 -18.05 3.84 14.24
N LYS A 74 -17.98 2.52 14.47
CA LYS A 74 -18.97 1.84 15.32
C LYS A 74 -18.87 2.24 16.79
N CYS A 75 -17.68 2.62 17.26
CA CYS A 75 -17.44 2.97 18.65
C CYS A 75 -17.72 4.45 18.96
N GLY A 76 -17.37 5.36 18.06
CA GLY A 76 -17.44 6.80 18.32
C GLY A 76 -17.90 7.66 17.14
N GLY A 77 -18.53 7.05 16.14
CA GLY A 77 -19.10 7.78 15.01
C GLY A 77 -18.04 8.40 14.10
N VAL A 78 -18.43 9.45 13.36
CA VAL A 78 -17.59 10.09 12.34
C VAL A 78 -16.36 10.76 12.95
N ASP A 79 -16.48 11.38 14.12
CA ASP A 79 -15.39 12.14 14.73
C ASP A 79 -14.19 11.23 15.06
N SER A 80 -14.45 10.03 15.61
CA SER A 80 -13.40 9.04 15.84
C SER A 80 -12.73 8.53 14.56
N VAL A 81 -13.42 8.59 13.41
CA VAL A 81 -12.81 8.23 12.12
C VAL A 81 -11.86 9.32 11.65
N VAL A 82 -12.24 10.59 11.83
CA VAL A 82 -11.39 11.74 11.49
C VAL A 82 -10.09 11.68 12.29
N GLU A 83 -10.19 11.50 13.61
CA GLU A 83 -9.02 11.40 14.49
C GLU A 83 -8.11 10.23 14.11
N GLU A 84 -8.68 9.06 13.84
CA GLU A 84 -7.90 7.87 13.45
C GLU A 84 -7.22 8.04 12.08
N CYS A 85 -7.91 8.62 11.10
CA CYS A 85 -7.34 8.88 9.77
C CYS A 85 -6.17 9.86 9.85
N GLU A 86 -6.32 10.94 10.61
CA GLU A 86 -5.25 11.93 10.85
C GLU A 86 -4.04 11.28 11.53
N ALA A 87 -4.28 10.51 12.60
CA ALA A 87 -3.21 9.81 13.32
C ALA A 87 -2.45 8.82 12.43
N GLU A 88 -3.13 8.14 11.49
CA GLU A 88 -2.50 7.21 10.56
C GLU A 88 -1.73 7.94 9.44
N LEU A 89 -2.26 9.05 8.92
CA LEU A 89 -1.55 9.88 7.95
C LEU A 89 -0.22 10.40 8.53
N GLN A 90 -0.23 10.85 9.79
CA GLN A 90 0.99 11.29 10.49
C GLN A 90 2.03 10.18 10.68
N ARG A 91 1.58 8.93 10.81
CA ARG A 91 2.47 7.76 10.98
C ARG A 91 2.91 7.14 9.66
N LEU A 92 2.26 7.48 8.55
CA LEU A 92 2.41 6.81 7.26
C LEU A 92 3.88 6.75 6.80
N GLY A 93 4.59 7.87 6.90
CA GLY A 93 6.00 7.96 6.50
C GLY A 93 6.91 7.00 7.29
N CYS A 94 6.70 6.88 8.60
CA CYS A 94 7.56 6.04 9.44
C CYS A 94 7.19 4.55 9.43
N ARG A 95 5.94 4.20 9.09
CA ARG A 95 5.49 2.79 9.02
C ARG A 95 5.65 2.20 7.62
N ASN A 96 5.06 2.84 6.62
CA ASN A 96 5.01 2.31 5.26
C ASN A 96 6.09 2.95 4.40
N GLY A 97 6.15 4.29 4.37
CA GLY A 97 7.01 5.03 3.43
C GLY A 97 8.48 4.67 3.55
N GLY A 98 9.00 4.55 4.78
CA GLY A 98 10.39 4.15 5.00
C GLY A 98 10.73 2.75 4.48
N ARG A 99 9.82 1.77 4.60
CA ARG A 99 10.00 0.41 4.04
C ARG A 99 10.02 0.48 2.52
N ASP A 100 9.03 1.13 1.94
CA ASP A 100 8.80 1.12 0.50
C ASP A 100 9.91 1.86 -0.25
N ALA A 101 10.37 2.99 0.29
CA ALA A 101 11.50 3.74 -0.23
C ALA A 101 12.81 2.92 -0.26
N ARG A 102 13.07 2.11 0.78
CA ARG A 102 14.28 1.24 0.81
C ARG A 102 14.21 0.15 -0.24
N VAL A 103 13.06 -0.51 -0.40
CA VAL A 103 12.86 -1.54 -1.43
C VAL A 103 13.09 -0.94 -2.82
N ALA A 104 12.47 0.20 -3.10
CA ALA A 104 12.63 0.90 -4.38
C ALA A 104 14.09 1.32 -4.64
N THR A 105 14.76 1.88 -3.63
CA THR A 105 16.17 2.29 -3.72
C THR A 105 17.10 1.13 -4.08
N VAL A 106 16.91 -0.04 -3.47
CA VAL A 106 17.70 -1.25 -3.77
C VAL A 106 17.55 -1.68 -5.23
N LEU A 107 16.35 -1.52 -5.79
CA LEU A 107 16.03 -1.84 -7.18
C LEU A 107 16.29 -0.68 -8.15
N LYS A 108 16.79 0.46 -7.65
CA LYS A 108 16.98 1.72 -8.41
C LYS A 108 15.69 2.18 -9.10
N LYS A 109 14.55 1.98 -8.44
CA LYS A 109 13.22 2.41 -8.89
C LYS A 109 12.75 3.64 -8.11
N GLU A 110 11.93 4.45 -8.75
CA GLU A 110 11.25 5.61 -8.16
C GLU A 110 9.79 5.25 -7.88
N LEU A 111 9.31 5.56 -6.67
CA LEU A 111 7.89 5.47 -6.32
C LEU A 111 7.26 6.85 -6.31
N ARG A 112 6.11 7.00 -6.96
CA ARG A 112 5.27 8.18 -6.89
C ARG A 112 3.94 7.81 -6.27
N ALA A 113 3.53 8.55 -5.24
CA ALA A 113 2.26 8.35 -4.54
C ALA A 113 1.36 9.58 -4.78
N PRO A 114 0.53 9.61 -5.84
CA PRO A 114 -0.28 10.79 -6.18
C PRO A 114 -1.20 11.27 -5.06
N PHE A 115 -1.72 10.33 -4.25
CA PHE A 115 -2.55 10.65 -3.09
C PHE A 115 -1.79 11.41 -1.99
N LEU A 116 -0.46 11.33 -1.96
CA LEU A 116 0.38 12.03 -0.99
C LEU A 116 0.99 13.32 -1.54
N ALA A 117 0.54 13.79 -2.71
CA ALA A 117 0.94 15.10 -3.20
C ALA A 117 0.37 16.19 -2.28
N ASP A 118 1.22 17.14 -1.85
CA ASP A 118 0.86 18.15 -0.84
C ASP A 118 -0.42 18.93 -1.19
N ASN A 119 -0.55 19.36 -2.43
CA ASN A 119 -1.73 20.08 -2.91
C ASN A 119 -2.99 19.21 -2.89
N PHE A 120 -2.86 17.92 -3.18
CA PHE A 120 -3.97 16.96 -3.14
C PHE A 120 -4.38 16.68 -1.70
N VAL A 121 -3.43 16.42 -0.81
CA VAL A 121 -3.68 16.23 0.64
C VAL A 121 -4.35 17.46 1.23
N ALA A 122 -3.82 18.66 0.94
CA ALA A 122 -4.39 19.92 1.41
C ALA A 122 -5.85 20.08 0.98
N TRP A 123 -6.16 19.82 -0.30
CA TRP A 123 -7.52 19.87 -0.82
C TRP A 123 -8.42 18.79 -0.21
N VAL A 124 -7.97 17.54 -0.13
CA VAL A 124 -8.78 16.46 0.45
C VAL A 124 -9.11 16.77 1.91
N ASN A 125 -8.19 17.37 2.66
CA ASN A 125 -8.43 17.73 4.06
C ASN A 125 -9.48 18.83 4.25
N THR A 126 -9.86 19.59 3.21
CA THR A 126 -11.00 20.51 3.29
C THR A 126 -12.35 19.83 3.10
N LEU A 127 -12.38 18.57 2.61
CA LEU A 127 -13.62 17.86 2.33
C LEU A 127 -14.23 17.28 3.63
N PRO A 128 -15.57 17.36 3.80
CA PRO A 128 -16.25 16.64 4.88
C PRO A 128 -16.01 15.13 4.81
N MET A 129 -15.87 14.46 5.96
CA MET A 129 -15.60 13.02 6.02
C MET A 129 -16.71 12.18 5.35
N GLN A 130 -17.95 12.64 5.39
CA GLN A 130 -19.11 12.02 4.76
C GLN A 130 -19.01 12.00 3.22
N THR A 131 -18.27 12.94 2.62
CA THR A 131 -17.97 12.91 1.19
C THR A 131 -16.88 11.90 0.87
N LYS A 132 -15.93 11.68 1.79
CA LYS A 132 -14.81 10.75 1.61
C LYS A 132 -15.22 9.29 1.77
N CYS A 133 -16.11 9.01 2.72
CA CYS A 133 -16.59 7.67 3.05
C CYS A 133 -18.02 7.68 3.62
N ASP A 134 -18.71 6.55 3.49
CA ASP A 134 -19.95 6.27 4.21
C ASP A 134 -19.85 4.90 4.88
N LEU A 135 -19.38 4.89 6.13
CA LEU A 135 -19.14 3.66 6.88
C LEU A 135 -20.44 3.03 7.45
N THR A 136 -21.61 3.60 7.17
CA THR A 136 -22.90 2.93 7.40
C THR A 136 -23.18 1.87 6.33
N LEU A 137 -22.63 2.05 5.13
CA LEU A 137 -22.76 1.10 4.03
C LEU A 137 -21.93 -0.17 4.27
N PRO A 138 -22.23 -1.28 3.57
CA PRO A 138 -21.48 -2.52 3.67
C PRO A 138 -19.97 -2.36 3.39
N ARG A 139 -19.18 -3.29 3.94
CA ARG A 139 -17.74 -3.35 3.71
C ARG A 139 -17.44 -3.52 2.21
N GLY A 140 -16.55 -2.70 1.67
CA GLY A 140 -16.20 -2.67 0.25
C GLY A 140 -17.05 -1.70 -0.58
N VAL A 141 -18.03 -1.04 0.05
CA VAL A 141 -18.88 -0.04 -0.59
C VAL A 141 -18.62 1.34 0.03
N GLY A 142 -18.68 1.41 1.36
CA GLY A 142 -18.60 2.66 2.10
C GLY A 142 -17.22 3.28 2.22
N GLU A 143 -16.18 2.43 2.26
CA GLU A 143 -14.79 2.87 2.32
C GLU A 143 -14.36 3.50 0.98
N LYS A 144 -13.61 4.61 1.03
CA LYS A 144 -13.08 5.29 -0.17
C LYS A 144 -14.17 5.70 -1.16
N LEU A 145 -15.33 6.13 -0.66
CA LEU A 145 -16.55 6.37 -1.44
C LEU A 145 -16.31 7.29 -2.64
N ILE A 146 -15.71 8.47 -2.44
CA ILE A 146 -15.42 9.41 -3.53
C ILE A 146 -14.47 8.82 -4.58
N VAL A 147 -13.46 8.06 -4.15
CA VAL A 147 -12.52 7.39 -5.07
C VAL A 147 -13.25 6.36 -5.92
N ARG A 148 -14.13 5.56 -5.31
CA ARG A 148 -14.96 4.58 -6.04
C ARG A 148 -15.92 5.23 -7.02
N GLN A 149 -16.51 6.37 -6.66
CA GLN A 149 -17.38 7.15 -7.54
C GLN A 149 -16.61 7.68 -8.76
N VAL A 150 -15.39 8.22 -8.54
CA VAL A 150 -14.52 8.67 -9.64
C VAL A 150 -14.12 7.50 -10.54
N LEU A 151 -13.71 6.37 -9.98
CA LEU A 151 -13.37 5.17 -10.74
C LEU A 151 -14.55 4.65 -11.58
N ALA A 152 -15.77 4.66 -11.01
CA ALA A 152 -16.98 4.31 -11.76
C ALA A 152 -17.26 5.30 -12.89
N HIS A 153 -17.08 6.60 -12.66
CA HIS A 153 -17.24 7.65 -13.68
C HIS A 153 -16.23 7.51 -14.83
N LEU A 154 -15.01 7.04 -14.52
CA LEU A 154 -13.97 6.75 -15.50
C LEU A 154 -14.14 5.39 -16.21
N GLY A 155 -15.22 4.65 -15.94
CA GLY A 155 -15.49 3.37 -16.58
C GLY A 155 -14.72 2.18 -15.99
N ALA A 156 -14.11 2.35 -14.81
CA ALA A 156 -13.32 1.32 -14.12
C ALA A 156 -13.82 1.10 -12.67
N PRO A 157 -15.11 0.74 -12.46
CA PRO A 157 -15.67 0.62 -11.12
C PRO A 157 -14.92 -0.43 -10.29
N HIS A 158 -14.70 -0.12 -9.01
CA HIS A 158 -14.06 -1.02 -8.06
C HIS A 158 -14.90 -1.15 -6.79
N ASN A 159 -15.29 -2.38 -6.46
CA ASN A 159 -16.20 -2.75 -5.38
C ASN A 159 -15.63 -3.83 -4.44
N ALA A 160 -14.34 -4.17 -4.60
CA ALA A 160 -13.67 -5.04 -3.65
C ALA A 160 -13.33 -4.26 -2.35
N PRO A 161 -13.47 -4.89 -1.17
CA PRO A 161 -12.91 -4.36 0.06
C PRO A 161 -11.39 -4.25 -0.02
N LYS A 162 -10.82 -3.26 0.69
CA LYS A 162 -9.37 -3.17 0.86
C LYS A 162 -8.79 -4.49 1.37
N GLN A 163 -7.74 -4.95 0.69
CA GLN A 163 -6.88 -6.03 1.15
C GLN A 163 -5.44 -5.53 1.15
N ALA A 164 -4.68 -5.83 2.21
CA ALA A 164 -3.25 -5.49 2.17
C ALA A 164 -2.54 -6.34 1.10
N MET A 165 -1.52 -5.77 0.45
CA MET A 165 -0.83 -6.39 -0.69
C MET A 165 -0.33 -7.82 -0.41
N GLN A 166 0.09 -8.14 0.82
CA GLN A 166 0.51 -9.50 1.21
C GLN A 166 -0.60 -10.55 1.21
N PHE A 167 -1.85 -10.13 1.46
CA PHE A 167 -2.98 -11.04 1.41
C PHE A 167 -3.49 -11.16 -0.03
N GLY A 168 -3.55 -10.04 -0.75
CA GLY A 168 -4.06 -10.02 -2.12
C GLY A 168 -3.11 -10.62 -3.16
N SER A 169 -1.79 -10.62 -2.89
CA SER A 169 -0.79 -11.36 -3.68
C SER A 169 -0.75 -12.86 -3.37
N GLY A 170 -1.40 -13.31 -2.29
CA GLY A 170 -1.29 -14.69 -1.81
C GLY A 170 0.01 -15.02 -1.07
N TYR A 171 0.91 -14.04 -0.86
CA TYR A 171 2.20 -14.25 -0.17
C TYR A 171 2.05 -14.93 1.19
N VAL A 172 1.06 -14.52 1.99
CA VAL A 172 0.84 -15.12 3.32
C VAL A 172 0.50 -16.62 3.22
N LYS A 173 -0.30 -17.02 2.22
CA LYS A 173 -0.64 -18.43 2.00
C LYS A 173 0.60 -19.25 1.61
N LEU A 174 1.46 -18.66 0.78
CA LEU A 174 2.73 -19.26 0.36
C LEU A 174 3.67 -19.51 1.55
N GLN A 175 3.74 -18.56 2.49
CA GLN A 175 4.59 -18.67 3.68
C GLN A 175 4.10 -19.75 4.68
N GLU A 176 2.80 -20.01 4.71
CA GLU A 176 2.20 -21.04 5.58
C GLU A 176 2.46 -22.46 5.06
N ASP A 177 2.72 -22.62 3.76
CA ASP A 177 3.06 -23.91 3.15
C ASP A 177 4.38 -24.46 3.72
N LYS A 178 4.29 -25.66 4.32
CA LYS A 178 5.42 -26.32 5.01
C LYS A 178 6.55 -26.70 4.06
N THR A 179 6.30 -26.81 2.76
CA THR A 179 7.32 -27.14 1.75
C THR A 179 8.26 -25.97 1.42
N LEU A 180 7.81 -24.73 1.63
CA LEU A 180 8.56 -23.50 1.28
C LEU A 180 9.18 -22.78 2.49
N LYS A 181 8.86 -23.21 3.72
CA LYS A 181 9.38 -22.62 4.97
C LYS A 181 10.91 -22.66 5.12
N ALA A 182 11.59 -23.56 4.42
CA ALA A 182 13.06 -23.66 4.46
C ALA A 182 13.75 -22.44 3.82
N SER A 183 13.08 -21.77 2.86
CA SER A 183 13.65 -20.65 2.10
C SER A 183 13.20 -19.27 2.63
N ALA A 184 12.16 -19.22 3.47
CA ALA A 184 11.41 -18.00 3.77
C ALA A 184 12.02 -17.06 4.85
N CYS A 185 13.25 -17.31 5.34
CA CYS A 185 13.94 -16.36 6.21
C CYS A 185 14.66 -15.29 5.38
N PHE A 186 13.91 -14.39 4.75
CA PHE A 186 14.42 -13.44 3.74
C PHE A 186 15.25 -12.30 4.36
N LEU A 187 14.84 -11.76 5.52
CA LEU A 187 15.54 -10.63 6.16
C LEU A 187 16.99 -10.94 6.58
N LYS A 188 17.30 -12.19 6.98
CA LYS A 188 18.68 -12.59 7.32
C LYS A 188 19.59 -12.70 6.08
N HIS A 189 19.02 -12.94 4.90
CA HIS A 189 19.74 -13.11 3.65
C HIS A 189 19.86 -11.81 2.84
N PHE A 190 18.93 -10.86 3.02
CA PHE A 190 19.01 -9.51 2.44
C PHE A 190 20.24 -8.73 2.95
N VAL A 191 20.64 -8.93 4.21
CA VAL A 191 21.88 -8.38 4.79
C VAL A 191 23.13 -9.13 4.26
N LYS A 192 22.97 -10.34 3.72
CA LYS A 192 24.06 -11.21 3.23
C LYS A 192 24.19 -11.34 1.70
N LYS A 193 23.37 -10.64 0.90
CA LYS A 193 23.34 -10.74 -0.59
C LYS A 193 22.98 -12.13 -1.15
N GLU A 194 22.23 -12.96 -0.43
CA GLU A 194 21.71 -14.22 -0.99
C GLU A 194 20.26 -14.01 -1.46
N VAL A 195 20.06 -14.10 -2.78
CA VAL A 195 18.76 -13.97 -3.43
C VAL A 195 18.00 -15.28 -3.25
N VAL A 196 16.87 -15.24 -2.56
CA VAL A 196 15.95 -16.37 -2.48
C VAL A 196 14.89 -16.22 -3.57
N GLU A 197 14.81 -17.20 -4.47
CA GLU A 197 13.80 -17.29 -5.53
C GLU A 197 12.43 -17.67 -4.94
N MET A 198 11.38 -16.93 -5.30
CA MET A 198 9.99 -17.39 -5.13
C MET A 198 9.62 -18.30 -6.32
N PRO A 199 8.81 -19.35 -6.10
CA PRO A 199 8.36 -20.23 -7.18
C PRO A 199 7.61 -19.47 -8.28
N GLU A 200 7.69 -19.96 -9.52
CA GLU A 200 7.16 -19.34 -10.75
C GLU A 200 5.65 -19.00 -10.73
N GLU A 201 4.91 -19.52 -9.76
CA GLU A 201 3.44 -19.39 -9.65
C GLU A 201 2.94 -18.05 -9.08
N VAL A 202 3.82 -17.15 -8.63
CA VAL A 202 3.35 -15.91 -7.98
C VAL A 202 3.00 -14.83 -9.01
N VAL A 203 1.72 -14.78 -9.38
CA VAL A 203 1.14 -13.74 -10.25
C VAL A 203 0.99 -12.42 -9.50
N LEU A 204 1.99 -11.54 -9.60
CA LEU A 204 2.11 -10.34 -8.75
C LEU A 204 1.76 -9.01 -9.44
N ALA A 205 2.15 -8.81 -10.69
CA ALA A 205 2.31 -7.46 -11.24
C ALA A 205 1.00 -6.67 -11.33
N LYS A 206 -0.05 -7.24 -11.92
CA LYS A 206 -1.33 -6.53 -12.15
C LYS A 206 -2.19 -6.45 -10.88
N ARG A 207 -2.17 -7.52 -10.08
CA ARG A 207 -3.01 -7.64 -8.88
C ARG A 207 -2.51 -6.76 -7.75
N VAL A 208 -1.21 -6.67 -7.51
CA VAL A 208 -0.65 -5.83 -6.44
C VAL A 208 -0.93 -4.35 -6.71
N ILE A 209 -0.79 -3.90 -7.97
CA ILE A 209 -1.08 -2.50 -8.35
C ILE A 209 -2.57 -2.19 -8.19
N GLN A 210 -3.48 -3.09 -8.59
CA GLN A 210 -4.93 -2.88 -8.43
C GLN A 210 -5.43 -2.91 -6.99
N LEU A 211 -4.69 -3.52 -6.06
CA LEU A 211 -5.09 -3.69 -4.66
C LEU A 211 -4.76 -2.49 -3.76
N GLU A 212 -3.98 -1.53 -4.25
CA GLU A 212 -3.68 -0.29 -3.53
C GLU A 212 -4.67 0.84 -3.83
N TRP A 213 -5.58 0.68 -4.80
CA TRP A 213 -6.61 1.66 -5.15
C TRP A 213 -7.96 1.39 -4.47
#